data_AF-A0A528C4T0-F1
#
_entry.id   AF-A0A528C4T0-F1
#
_cell.length_a   1.000
_cell.length_b   1.000
_cell.length_c   1.000
_cell.angle_alpha   90.00
_cell.angle_beta   90.00
_cell.angle_gamma   90.00
#
_symmetry.space_group_name_H-M   'P 1'
#
loop_
_entity.id
_entity.type
_entity.pdbx_description
1 polymer ?
#
loop_
_entity_poly.entity_id
_entity_poly.type
_entity_poly.pdbx_seq_one_letter_code
_entity_poly.pdbx_strand_id
1 'polypeptide(L)'
;MQTALKGFPPYGISAVVKFGGSLMRNLETCRTVLAGLEQIRSSGHRILIVPGGGIPDKAIEAVNAVHPLAEFAAHHACALAQDQTGYMIADPAFSSNLAACSTLGECRLLIKKGKIPVLLPSRILFALDPVEWSWDITSDAIAAWVAWLTNTD
;
A
#
# COMPACT_ATOMS: atom_id res chain seq x y z
N MET A 1 -16.61 -7.37 16.78
CA MET A 1 -16.69 -5.90 16.63
C MET A 1 -16.00 -5.27 17.84
N GLN A 2 -14.77 -4.75 17.69
CA GLN A 2 -14.20 -3.88 18.71
C GLN A 2 -15.06 -2.62 18.81
N THR A 3 -15.52 -2.31 20.02
CA THR A 3 -16.34 -1.13 20.29
C THR A 3 -15.51 0.12 19.97
N ALA A 4 -16.06 1.03 19.16
CA ALA A 4 -15.37 2.28 18.83
C ALA A 4 -14.94 2.99 20.12
N LEU A 5 -13.62 3.20 20.30
CA LEU A 5 -13.08 3.92 21.45
C LEU A 5 -13.56 5.38 21.38
N LYS A 6 -14.23 5.84 22.44
CA LYS A 6 -14.76 7.20 22.51
C LYS A 6 -13.61 8.21 22.32
N GLY A 7 -13.78 9.13 21.37
CA GLY A 7 -12.77 10.15 21.04
C GLY A 7 -11.78 9.74 19.94
N PHE A 8 -11.76 8.48 19.51
CA PHE A 8 -10.90 8.00 18.42
C PHE A 8 -11.72 7.86 17.13
N PRO A 9 -11.54 8.76 16.14
CA PRO A 9 -12.28 8.68 14.90
C PRO A 9 -11.87 7.42 14.12
N PRO A 10 -12.83 6.64 13.58
CA PRO A 10 -12.50 5.50 12.73
C PRO A 10 -11.77 5.97 11.46
N TYR A 11 -10.91 5.13 10.91
CA TYR A 11 -10.28 5.42 9.62
C TYR A 11 -11.28 5.38 8.47
N GLY A 12 -12.35 4.59 8.63
CA GLY A 12 -13.43 4.51 7.65
C GLY A 12 -13.00 3.76 6.39
N ILE A 13 -12.12 2.78 6.52
CA ILE A 13 -11.71 1.87 5.46
C ILE A 13 -12.60 0.63 5.56
N SER A 14 -13.21 0.20 4.45
CA SER A 14 -14.02 -1.02 4.39
C SER A 14 -13.31 -2.17 3.70
N ALA A 15 -12.17 -1.92 3.04
CA ALA A 15 -11.33 -2.95 2.44
C ALA A 15 -9.90 -2.43 2.28
N VAL A 16 -8.92 -3.26 2.63
CA VAL A 16 -7.52 -3.06 2.27
C VAL A 16 -7.19 -3.99 1.12
N VAL A 17 -6.71 -3.43 0.02
CA VAL A 17 -6.32 -4.16 -1.17
C VAL A 17 -4.81 -4.11 -1.30
N LYS A 18 -4.18 -5.27 -1.20
CA LYS A 18 -2.79 -5.40 -1.63
C LYS A 18 -2.73 -5.31 -3.16
N PHE A 19 -1.99 -4.35 -3.69
CA PHE A 19 -1.73 -4.25 -5.12
C PHE A 19 -0.44 -4.98 -5.49
N GLY A 20 -0.55 -6.06 -6.26
CA GLY A 20 0.60 -6.87 -6.68
C GLY A 20 1.58 -6.08 -7.54
N GLY A 21 2.84 -5.93 -7.08
CA GLY A 21 3.87 -5.21 -7.86
C GLY A 21 4.14 -5.81 -9.24
N SER A 22 3.90 -7.11 -9.44
CA SER A 22 4.02 -7.78 -10.73
C SER A 22 3.06 -7.24 -11.80
N LEU A 23 1.95 -6.60 -11.40
CA LEU A 23 1.00 -5.95 -12.31
C LEU A 23 1.66 -4.81 -13.10
N MET A 24 2.72 -4.20 -12.57
CA MET A 24 3.47 -3.15 -13.26
C MET A 24 4.24 -3.66 -14.49
N ARG A 25 4.38 -4.98 -14.68
CA ARG A 25 5.00 -5.57 -15.87
C ARG A 25 4.14 -5.43 -17.13
N ASN A 26 2.82 -5.31 -16.97
CA ASN A 26 1.89 -5.05 -18.05
C ASN A 26 0.99 -3.86 -17.68
N LEU A 27 1.25 -2.71 -18.30
CA LEU A 27 0.55 -1.46 -17.99
C LEU A 27 -0.94 -1.50 -18.34
N GLU A 28 -1.35 -2.31 -19.31
CA GLU A 28 -2.76 -2.50 -19.65
C GLU A 28 -3.48 -3.25 -18.53
N THR A 29 -2.92 -4.39 -18.10
CA THR A 29 -3.44 -5.15 -16.96
C THR A 29 -3.50 -4.30 -15.69
N CYS A 30 -2.44 -3.51 -15.42
CA CYS A 30 -2.42 -2.56 -14.31
C CYS A 30 -3.62 -1.61 -14.38
N ARG A 31 -3.85 -0.94 -15.52
CA ARG A 31 -4.98 -0.03 -15.72
C ARG A 31 -6.34 -0.73 -15.56
N THR A 32 -6.51 -1.94 -16.10
CA THR A 32 -7.74 -2.71 -15.94
C THR A 32 -8.05 -3.00 -14.48
N VAL A 33 -7.05 -3.41 -13.69
CA VAL A 33 -7.21 -3.67 -12.25
C VAL A 33 -7.58 -2.38 -11.51
N LEU A 34 -6.88 -1.27 -11.77
CA LEU A 34 -7.18 0.02 -11.13
C LEU A 34 -8.60 0.50 -11.46
N ALA A 35 -9.04 0.37 -12.71
CA ALA A 35 -10.41 0.68 -13.12
C ALA A 35 -11.45 -0.18 -12.38
N GLY A 36 -11.17 -1.46 -12.16
CA GLY A 36 -12.02 -2.33 -11.34
C GLY A 36 -12.13 -1.85 -9.89
N LEU A 37 -11.03 -1.41 -9.27
CA LEU A 37 -11.06 -0.82 -7.93
C LEU A 37 -11.87 0.48 -7.88
N GLU A 38 -11.79 1.31 -8.92
CA GLU A 38 -12.61 2.52 -9.05
C GLU A 38 -14.11 2.22 -9.16
N GLN A 39 -14.48 1.14 -9.86
CA GLN A 39 -15.86 0.67 -9.93
C GLN A 39 -16.35 0.23 -8.54
N ILE A 40 -15.59 -0.60 -7.83
CA ILE A 40 -15.92 -1.06 -6.47
C ILE A 40 -16.08 0.13 -5.52
N ARG A 41 -15.16 1.12 -5.59
CA ARG A 41 -15.27 2.36 -4.82
C ARG A 41 -16.55 3.13 -5.14
N SER A 42 -16.92 3.19 -6.42
CA SER A 42 -18.14 3.88 -6.88
C SER A 42 -19.42 3.17 -6.43
N SER A 43 -19.35 1.88 -6.09
CA SER A 43 -20.44 1.13 -5.43
C SER A 43 -20.55 1.39 -3.92
N GLY A 44 -19.72 2.28 -3.36
CA GLY A 44 -19.81 2.72 -1.95
C GLY A 44 -18.72 2.17 -1.03
N HIS A 45 -17.82 1.33 -1.54
CA HIS A 45 -16.71 0.80 -0.74
C HIS A 45 -15.60 1.85 -0.56
N ARG A 46 -14.99 1.88 0.63
CA ARG A 46 -13.90 2.79 1.01
C ARG A 46 -12.60 2.00 1.01
N ILE A 47 -11.97 1.94 -0.16
CA ILE A 47 -10.79 1.10 -0.42
C ILE A 47 -9.51 1.83 -0.01
N LEU A 48 -8.59 1.13 0.65
CA LEU A 48 -7.20 1.53 0.82
C LEU A 48 -6.29 0.57 0.04
N ILE A 49 -5.40 1.10 -0.79
CA ILE A 49 -4.41 0.28 -1.50
C ILE A 49 -3.09 0.26 -0.73
N VAL A 50 -2.52 -0.94 -0.55
CA VAL A 50 -1.13 -1.15 -0.11
C VAL A 50 -0.32 -1.72 -1.28
N PRO A 51 0.64 -0.98 -1.85
CA PRO A 51 1.41 -1.42 -3.00
C PRO A 51 2.45 -2.48 -2.62
N GLY A 52 2.69 -3.44 -3.52
CA GLY A 52 3.91 -4.25 -3.54
C GLY A 52 5.09 -3.46 -4.12
N GLY A 53 6.31 -4.01 -4.05
CA GLY A 53 7.52 -3.27 -4.40
C GLY A 53 7.77 -3.06 -5.91
N GLY A 54 7.03 -3.76 -6.78
CA GLY A 54 7.03 -3.50 -8.22
C GLY A 54 8.37 -3.68 -8.91
N ILE A 55 8.62 -2.85 -9.94
CA ILE A 55 9.89 -2.81 -10.68
C ILE A 55 11.07 -2.46 -9.76
N PRO A 56 10.96 -1.48 -8.83
CA PRO A 56 12.06 -1.16 -7.91
C PRO A 56 12.49 -2.33 -7.02
N ASP A 57 11.56 -3.15 -6.51
CA ASP A 57 11.89 -4.34 -5.71
C ASP A 57 12.78 -5.31 -6.48
N LYS A 58 12.51 -5.48 -7.78
CA LYS A 58 13.27 -6.41 -8.62
C LYS A 58 14.72 -5.96 -8.83
N ALA A 59 14.99 -4.67 -8.79
CA ALA A 59 16.37 -4.17 -8.80
C ALA A 59 17.08 -4.53 -7.48
N ILE A 60 16.40 -4.40 -6.34
CA ILE A 60 16.95 -4.75 -5.02
C ILE A 60 17.19 -6.26 -4.93
N GLU A 61 16.22 -7.09 -5.33
CA GLU A 61 16.36 -8.55 -5.38
C GLU A 61 17.53 -8.96 -6.27
N ALA A 62 17.72 -8.32 -7.43
CA ALA A 62 18.83 -8.62 -8.33
C ALA A 62 20.19 -8.30 -7.71
N VAL A 63 20.32 -7.18 -7.00
CA VAL A 63 21.55 -6.84 -6.25
C VAL A 63 21.79 -7.86 -5.13
N ASN A 64 20.76 -8.15 -4.33
CA ASN A 64 20.84 -9.08 -3.20
C ASN A 64 21.22 -10.51 -3.64
N ALA A 65 20.74 -10.95 -4.80
CA ALA A 65 21.06 -12.26 -5.36
C ALA A 65 22.54 -12.40 -5.75
N VAL A 66 23.18 -11.30 -6.16
CA VAL A 66 24.61 -11.28 -6.52
C VAL A 66 25.48 -11.04 -5.29
N HIS A 67 25.06 -10.13 -4.41
CA HIS A 67 25.74 -9.80 -3.17
C HIS A 67 24.69 -9.58 -2.06
N PRO A 68 24.52 -10.57 -1.16
CA PRO A 68 23.54 -10.48 -0.10
C PRO A 68 23.70 -9.20 0.72
N LEU A 69 22.65 -8.40 0.75
CA LEU A 69 22.58 -7.19 1.54
C LEU A 69 22.25 -7.58 3.00
N ALA A 70 22.69 -6.75 3.95
CA ALA A 70 22.21 -6.88 5.32
C ALA A 70 20.68 -6.73 5.35
N GLU A 71 20.00 -7.56 6.14
CA GLU A 71 18.53 -7.60 6.22
C GLU A 71 17.93 -6.22 6.43
N PHE A 72 18.47 -5.46 7.39
CA PHE A 72 18.06 -4.07 7.63
C PHE A 72 18.03 -3.25 6.34
N ALA A 73 19.11 -3.27 5.55
CA ALA A 73 19.21 -2.48 4.32
C ALA A 73 18.27 -3.01 3.22
N ALA A 74 18.20 -4.33 3.03
CA ALA A 74 17.36 -4.95 2.02
C ALA A 74 15.87 -4.62 2.26
N HIS A 75 15.38 -4.85 3.48
CA HIS A 75 13.96 -4.70 3.80
C HIS A 75 13.52 -3.23 3.84
N HIS A 76 14.38 -2.32 4.33
CA HIS A 76 14.08 -0.89 4.25
C HIS A 76 14.03 -0.42 2.79
N ALA A 77 14.93 -0.91 1.94
CA ALA A 77 14.89 -0.62 0.52
C ALA A 77 13.61 -1.16 -0.14
N CYS A 78 13.19 -2.38 0.20
CA CYS A 78 11.94 -2.97 -0.29
C CYS A 78 10.69 -2.18 0.17
N ALA A 79 10.67 -1.68 1.42
CA ALA A 79 9.60 -0.80 1.90
C ALA A 79 9.55 0.52 1.11
N LEU A 80 10.71 1.10 0.78
CA LEU A 80 10.79 2.29 -0.08
C LEU A 80 10.43 1.99 -1.55
N ALA A 81 10.67 0.77 -2.04
CA ALA A 81 10.24 0.31 -3.36
C ALA A 81 8.71 0.26 -3.47
N GLN A 82 8.02 -0.12 -2.38
CA GLN A 82 6.55 -0.06 -2.30
C GLN A 82 6.05 1.39 -2.43
N ASP A 83 6.71 2.35 -1.77
CA ASP A 83 6.36 3.78 -1.92
C ASP A 83 6.52 4.24 -3.37
N GLN A 84 7.63 3.88 -4.03
CA GLN A 84 7.88 4.22 -5.43
C GLN A 84 6.77 3.65 -6.33
N THR A 85 6.37 2.39 -6.12
CA THR A 85 5.24 1.79 -6.85
C THR A 85 3.93 2.52 -6.54
N GLY A 86 3.71 2.91 -5.29
CA GLY A 86 2.56 3.70 -4.87
C GLY A 86 2.45 5.03 -5.58
N TYR A 87 3.56 5.76 -5.73
CA TYR A 87 3.60 6.99 -6.53
C TYR A 87 3.28 6.73 -8.00
N MET A 88 3.82 5.67 -8.60
CA MET A 88 3.55 5.34 -10.01
C MET A 88 2.06 5.08 -10.26
N ILE A 89 1.41 4.25 -9.45
CA ILE A 89 -0.02 3.91 -9.68
C ILE A 89 -0.97 5.05 -9.29
N ALA A 90 -0.52 5.99 -8.46
CA ALA A 90 -1.27 7.20 -8.12
C ALA A 90 -1.07 8.35 -9.12
N ASP A 91 -0.19 8.19 -10.10
CA ASP A 91 0.02 9.19 -11.14
C ASP A 91 -1.19 9.27 -12.08
N PRO A 92 -1.58 10.47 -12.56
CA PRO A 92 -2.67 10.65 -13.51
C PRO A 92 -2.53 9.85 -14.81
N ALA A 93 -1.33 9.43 -15.19
CA ALA A 93 -1.12 8.51 -16.32
C ALA A 93 -1.81 7.15 -16.08
N PHE A 94 -1.96 6.72 -14.84
CA PHE A 94 -2.62 5.46 -14.47
C PHE A 94 -4.06 5.68 -14.01
N SER A 95 -4.29 6.65 -13.12
CA SER A 95 -5.62 6.99 -12.63
C SER A 95 -5.64 8.40 -12.06
N SER A 96 -6.72 9.15 -12.36
CA SER A 96 -6.99 10.42 -11.71
C SER A 96 -7.74 10.28 -10.38
N ASN A 97 -8.19 9.07 -10.03
CA ASN A 97 -9.00 8.79 -8.83
C ASN A 97 -8.20 8.20 -7.66
N LEU A 98 -6.95 7.83 -7.89
CA LEU A 98 -6.00 7.42 -6.87
C LEU A 98 -5.19 8.62 -6.37
N ALA A 99 -4.69 8.53 -5.13
CA ALA A 99 -3.77 9.50 -4.58
C ALA A 99 -2.88 8.85 -3.51
N ALA A 100 -1.58 9.13 -3.57
CA ALA A 100 -0.63 8.66 -2.57
C ALA A 100 -0.85 9.36 -1.22
N CYS A 101 -0.76 8.60 -0.11
CA CYS A 101 -0.77 9.10 1.27
C CYS A 101 0.34 8.41 2.08
N SER A 102 0.98 9.13 3.01
CA SER A 102 2.02 8.56 3.86
C SER A 102 1.55 8.34 5.31
N THR A 103 0.31 8.72 5.62
CA THR A 103 -0.29 8.58 6.95
C THR A 103 -1.75 8.11 6.86
N LEU A 104 -2.21 7.37 7.86
CA LEU A 104 -3.61 6.93 7.93
C LEU A 104 -4.59 8.12 8.05
N GLY A 105 -4.15 9.24 8.60
CA GLY A 105 -4.91 10.49 8.64
C GLY A 105 -5.19 11.05 7.25
N GLU A 106 -4.17 11.11 6.39
CA GLU A 106 -4.31 11.50 4.98
C GLU A 106 -5.20 10.52 4.21
N CYS A 107 -5.03 9.22 4.42
CA CYS A 107 -5.85 8.24 3.73
C CYS A 107 -7.34 8.41 4.06
N ARG A 108 -7.69 8.70 5.33
CA ARG A 108 -9.06 9.07 5.73
C ARG A 108 -9.54 10.35 5.05
N LEU A 109 -8.70 11.36 4.87
CA LEU A 109 -9.06 12.60 4.17
C LEU A 109 -9.31 12.35 2.68
N LEU A 110 -8.51 11.50 2.03
CA LEU A 110 -8.67 11.12 0.63
C LEU A 110 -9.97 10.36 0.38
N ILE A 111 -10.32 9.43 1.27
CA ILE A 111 -11.62 8.73 1.23
C ILE A 111 -12.78 9.73 1.29
N LYS A 112 -12.72 10.73 2.19
CA LYS A 112 -13.74 11.80 2.27
C LYS A 112 -13.82 12.66 1.01
N LYS A 113 -12.71 12.81 0.28
CA LYS A 113 -12.65 13.50 -1.02
C LYS A 113 -13.07 12.59 -2.20
N GLY A 114 -13.52 11.37 -1.92
CA GLY A 114 -13.94 10.41 -2.94
C GLY A 114 -12.79 9.78 -3.72
N LYS A 115 -11.54 9.87 -3.24
CA LYS A 115 -10.37 9.23 -3.86
C LYS A 115 -10.10 7.86 -3.24
N ILE A 116 -9.37 7.01 -3.98
CA ILE A 116 -8.78 5.79 -3.45
C ILE A 116 -7.37 6.13 -2.93
N PRO A 117 -7.15 6.15 -1.61
CA PRO A 117 -5.80 6.30 -1.08
C PRO A 117 -4.90 5.12 -1.46
N VAL A 118 -3.66 5.45 -1.83
CA VAL A 118 -2.55 4.50 -1.99
C VAL A 118 -1.56 4.79 -0.86
N LEU A 119 -1.48 3.90 0.12
CA LEU A 119 -0.57 4.07 1.25
C LEU A 119 0.87 3.90 0.75
N LEU A 120 1.73 4.84 1.12
CA LEU A 120 3.18 4.75 1.05
C LEU A 120 3.66 4.16 2.39
N PRO A 121 3.84 2.82 2.48
CA PRO A 121 3.95 2.15 3.77
C PRO A 121 5.28 2.41 4.49
N SER A 122 6.34 2.87 3.81
CA SER A 122 7.66 3.00 4.44
C SER A 122 7.62 3.86 5.72
N ARG A 123 6.90 4.98 5.67
CA ARG A 123 6.83 5.94 6.79
C ARG A 123 6.21 5.32 8.03
N ILE A 124 5.10 4.58 7.88
CA ILE A 124 4.42 3.98 9.02
C ILE A 124 5.18 2.77 9.56
N LEU A 125 5.81 1.98 8.68
CA LEU A 125 6.63 0.84 9.08
C LEU A 125 7.86 1.29 9.87
N PHE A 126 8.60 2.29 9.39
CA PHE A 126 9.78 2.81 10.08
C PHE A 126 9.45 3.50 11.40
N ALA A 127 8.26 4.09 11.52
CA ALA A 127 7.85 4.77 12.74
C ALA A 127 7.33 3.83 13.83
N LEU A 128 6.64 2.75 13.44
CA LEU A 128 5.98 1.84 14.39
C LEU A 128 6.76 0.55 14.62
N ASP A 129 7.72 0.23 13.75
CA ASP A 129 8.53 -1.00 13.78
C ASP A 129 7.69 -2.26 14.05
N PRO A 130 6.62 -2.52 13.26
CA PRO A 130 5.60 -3.51 13.61
C PRO A 130 5.96 -4.94 13.21
N VAL A 131 7.06 -5.12 12.49
CA VAL A 131 7.41 -6.37 11.81
C VAL A 131 8.90 -6.65 12.00
N GLU A 132 9.26 -7.93 11.95
CA GLU A 132 10.66 -8.32 11.79
C GLU A 132 11.11 -7.93 10.38
N TRP A 133 12.24 -7.25 10.25
CA TRP A 133 12.77 -6.83 8.96
C TRP A 133 13.44 -8.03 8.26
N SER A 134 12.63 -8.96 7.76
CA SER A 134 13.05 -10.21 7.12
C SER A 134 12.29 -10.50 5.82
N TRP A 135 12.79 -11.45 5.02
CA TRP A 135 12.20 -11.84 3.72
C TRP A 135 10.86 -12.54 3.83
N ASP A 136 10.50 -13.01 5.02
CA ASP A 136 9.18 -13.57 5.31
C ASP A 136 8.10 -12.47 5.39
N ILE A 137 8.49 -11.23 5.71
CA ILE A 137 7.59 -10.09 5.75
C ILE A 137 7.52 -9.42 4.37
N THR A 138 6.48 -9.79 3.63
CA THR A 138 6.20 -9.23 2.30
C THR A 138 5.11 -8.15 2.35
N SER A 139 4.83 -7.53 1.19
CA SER A 139 3.69 -6.62 1.01
C SER A 139 2.35 -7.21 1.45
N ASP A 140 2.19 -8.54 1.42
CA ASP A 140 0.94 -9.20 1.83
C ASP A 140 0.78 -9.15 3.35
N ALA A 141 1.86 -9.40 4.09
CA ALA A 141 1.89 -9.25 5.55
C ALA A 141 1.68 -7.79 5.97
N ILE A 142 2.30 -6.85 5.26
CA ILE A 142 2.11 -5.41 5.49
C ILE A 142 0.64 -5.02 5.26
N ALA A 143 0.01 -5.49 4.18
CA ALA A 143 -1.40 -5.20 3.92
C ALA A 143 -2.34 -5.78 4.98
N ALA A 144 -2.08 -7.01 5.43
CA ALA A 144 -2.83 -7.64 6.51
C ALA A 144 -2.68 -6.88 7.84
N TRP A 145 -1.46 -6.44 8.17
CA TRP A 145 -1.20 -5.62 9.35
C TRP A 145 -1.90 -4.26 9.26
N VAL A 146 -1.89 -3.59 8.10
CA VAL A 146 -2.63 -2.34 7.87
C VAL A 146 -4.13 -2.54 8.04
N ALA A 147 -4.69 -3.65 7.55
CA ALA A 147 -6.10 -3.99 7.73
C ALA A 147 -6.47 -4.14 9.21
N TRP A 148 -5.64 -4.87 9.97
CA TRP A 148 -5.78 -5.00 11.42
C TRP A 148 -5.68 -3.65 12.14
N LEU A 149 -4.64 -2.86 11.85
CA LEU A 149 -4.38 -1.56 12.46
C LEU A 149 -5.52 -0.56 12.22
N THR A 150 -6.18 -0.67 11.07
CA THR A 150 -7.29 0.22 10.70
C THR A 150 -8.66 -0.31 11.10
N ASN A 151 -8.73 -1.51 11.71
CA ASN A 151 -9.95 -2.24 12.01
C ASN A 151 -10.88 -2.27 10.77
N THR A 152 -10.31 -2.71 9.65
CA THR A 152 -11.05 -2.92 8.40
C THR A 152 -12.01 -4.11 8.54
N ASP A 153 -13.17 -4.00 7.89
CA ASP A 153 -14.25 -5.00 7.89
C ASP A 153 -13.86 -6.33 7.22
#